data_AF-A0A968DY93-F1
#
_entry.id   AF-A0A968DY93-F1
#
_cell.length_a   1.000
_cell.length_b   1.000
_cell.length_c   1.000
_cell.angle_alpha   90.00
_cell.angle_beta   90.00
_cell.angle_gamma   90.00
#
_symmetry.space_group_name_H-M   'P 1'
#
loop_
_entity.id
_entity.type
_entity.pdbx_description
1 polymer ?
#
loop_
_entity_poly.entity_id
_entity_poly.type
_entity_poly.pdbx_seq_one_letter_code
_entity_poly.pdbx_strand_id
1 'polypeptide(L)'
;MRSKKMFTILVLALGLVLWLTNAGKAAPMGTAWTYQGRLMDANFPADGIYDFLFVLFDGPEGPGELDGRVIHNLDVVDGYFTVELDFGSDVFDGGERWLQIEIRPGELEDPNVYTLLNPRQRITPMPYALQTRGIFVNSAGQVGIGTKNPQVRLSLGAEIPPNPRKLAIWDGIEDFYGLGADWGRMTVYANNEEKMTITDTGNVGIGTTDPGQKLDVDGGNIVVQGIGSFDAPTEEGTLYLGSVHHYIKGVYGFGVKLGTYAVGDVLSIRELSGNVGIGTTTPAYKLDVAGPVNLNKGTAGVALRVNGAEALWYNGTHFSWGYGGTANYFADNVGIGTTTPAAKLDVVGRIRVSNSAGDPLVEIGEGLDYAEGFDVSESTEIDEGSVLIIDADNPGKLALSKTSYDTKVAGIVAGAEGLGSGVRLGAGQFDYDVALAGRVYCKVDATQEGVQPGDLLTTSATAGHAMKAADYTRAQGAILGKAMESLEKGQKGQILVLVTLQ
;
A
#
# COMPACT_ATOMS: atom_id res chain seq x y z
N MET A 1 -90.93 -6.97 -83.54
CA MET A 1 -90.59 -5.74 -82.80
C MET A 1 -90.91 -6.01 -81.33
N ARG A 2 -90.00 -6.13 -80.36
CA ARG A 2 -88.54 -6.06 -80.30
C ARG A 2 -88.14 -6.75 -78.98
N SER A 3 -87.77 -8.03 -79.05
CA SER A 3 -87.25 -8.88 -77.97
C SER A 3 -85.77 -8.56 -77.64
N LYS A 4 -85.47 -7.29 -77.32
CA LYS A 4 -84.10 -6.80 -77.03
C LYS A 4 -83.96 -6.10 -75.66
N LYS A 5 -84.84 -6.39 -74.69
CA LYS A 5 -84.79 -5.74 -73.36
C LYS A 5 -84.42 -6.65 -72.19
N MET A 6 -83.99 -7.88 -72.41
CA MET A 6 -83.75 -8.83 -71.30
C MET A 6 -82.37 -9.52 -71.32
N PHE A 7 -81.43 -9.07 -72.18
CA PHE A 7 -80.08 -9.67 -72.28
C PHE A 7 -78.93 -8.70 -71.93
N THR A 8 -79.23 -7.48 -71.49
CA THR A 8 -78.21 -6.46 -71.12
C THR A 8 -78.05 -6.30 -69.60
N ILE A 9 -78.86 -6.97 -68.79
CA ILE A 9 -78.82 -6.86 -67.32
C ILE A 9 -78.03 -8.03 -66.67
N LEU A 10 -77.66 -9.06 -67.45
CA LEU A 10 -76.96 -10.24 -66.94
C LEU A 10 -75.44 -10.24 -67.19
N VAL A 11 -74.86 -9.12 -67.65
CA VAL A 11 -73.40 -8.96 -67.85
C VAL A 11 -72.78 -7.98 -66.84
N LEU A 12 -73.59 -7.34 -65.99
CA LEU A 12 -73.11 -6.46 -64.91
C LEU A 12 -72.94 -7.17 -63.55
N ALA A 13 -73.24 -8.47 -63.48
CA ALA A 13 -73.17 -9.26 -62.25
C ALA A 13 -71.98 -10.25 -62.20
N LEU A 14 -71.06 -10.19 -63.16
CA LEU A 14 -69.91 -11.10 -63.26
C LEU A 14 -68.60 -10.34 -63.50
N GLY A 15 -68.25 -9.46 -62.57
CA GLY A 15 -66.98 -8.72 -62.60
C GLY A 15 -66.56 -8.09 -61.28
N LEU A 16 -67.19 -8.46 -60.16
CA LEU A 16 -66.98 -7.81 -58.87
C LEU A 16 -66.69 -8.80 -57.75
N VAL A 17 -65.66 -9.64 -57.88
CA VAL A 17 -64.89 -10.13 -56.71
C VAL A 17 -63.44 -10.40 -57.15
N LEU A 18 -62.50 -9.91 -56.33
CA LEU A 18 -61.04 -10.03 -56.35
C LEU A 18 -60.29 -9.02 -57.22
N TRP A 19 -59.88 -7.90 -56.60
CA TRP A 19 -58.46 -7.68 -56.25
C TRP A 19 -58.33 -6.63 -55.13
N LEU A 20 -57.71 -7.09 -54.03
CA LEU A 20 -56.88 -6.40 -53.04
C LEU A 20 -57.42 -5.23 -52.21
N THR A 21 -57.53 -5.53 -50.92
CA THR A 21 -57.03 -4.70 -49.82
C THR A 21 -55.77 -3.91 -50.22
N ASN A 22 -55.90 -2.60 -50.40
CA ASN A 22 -54.81 -1.69 -50.09
C ASN A 22 -55.29 -0.83 -48.93
N ALA A 23 -54.94 -1.28 -47.72
CA ALA A 23 -54.65 -0.34 -46.65
C ALA A 23 -53.60 0.62 -47.22
N GLY A 24 -54.00 1.86 -47.50
CA GLY A 24 -53.07 2.90 -47.91
C GLY A 24 -52.05 3.08 -46.81
N LYS A 25 -50.88 2.46 -46.97
CA LYS A 25 -49.69 2.89 -46.28
C LYS A 25 -49.49 4.35 -46.68
N ALA A 26 -49.44 5.26 -45.72
CA ALA A 26 -49.02 6.63 -45.99
C ALA A 26 -47.68 6.56 -46.73
N ALA A 27 -47.65 7.06 -47.96
CA ALA A 27 -46.41 7.21 -48.70
C ALA A 27 -45.52 8.21 -47.93
N PRO A 28 -44.19 8.02 -47.92
CA PRO A 28 -43.30 9.06 -47.42
C PRO A 28 -43.64 10.37 -48.14
N MET A 29 -43.74 11.48 -47.38
CA MET A 29 -43.99 12.79 -47.97
C MET A 29 -42.87 13.07 -48.97
N GLY A 30 -43.20 13.12 -50.26
CA GLY A 30 -42.28 13.53 -51.31
C GLY A 30 -41.96 15.03 -51.21
N THR A 31 -40.99 15.48 -51.99
CA THR A 31 -40.65 16.92 -52.15
C THR A 31 -41.62 17.64 -53.09
N ALA A 32 -42.54 16.90 -53.68
CA ALA A 32 -43.56 17.38 -54.57
C ALA A 32 -44.66 18.17 -53.83
N TRP A 33 -45.13 19.26 -54.43
CA TRP A 33 -46.18 20.11 -53.89
C TRP A 33 -47.16 20.55 -54.98
N THR A 34 -48.43 20.70 -54.61
CA THR A 34 -49.47 21.13 -55.56
C THR A 34 -49.41 22.64 -55.79
N TYR A 35 -49.28 23.03 -57.05
CA TYR A 35 -49.44 24.40 -57.52
C TYR A 35 -50.73 24.53 -58.33
N GLN A 36 -51.53 25.55 -58.03
CA GLN A 36 -52.78 25.85 -58.73
C GLN A 36 -52.75 27.28 -59.23
N GLY A 37 -53.20 27.48 -60.46
CA GLY A 37 -53.23 28.78 -61.09
C GLY A 37 -54.44 28.97 -61.99
N ARG A 38 -54.70 30.23 -62.35
CA ARG A 38 -55.64 30.58 -63.40
C ARG A 38 -54.89 31.31 -64.52
N LEU A 39 -54.90 30.74 -65.71
CA LEU A 39 -54.35 31.31 -66.92
C LEU A 39 -55.43 32.08 -67.69
N MET A 40 -55.08 33.31 -68.08
CA MET A 40 -55.91 34.17 -68.92
C MET A 40 -55.16 34.41 -70.24
N ASP A 41 -55.84 34.22 -71.37
CA ASP A 41 -55.35 34.57 -72.70
C ASP A 41 -56.19 35.72 -73.27
N ALA A 42 -55.55 36.82 -73.64
CA ALA A 42 -56.20 38.05 -74.13
C ALA A 42 -57.43 38.52 -73.30
N ASN A 43 -57.35 38.40 -71.96
CA ASN A 43 -58.41 38.67 -70.97
C ASN A 43 -59.60 37.69 -70.94
N PHE A 44 -59.54 36.58 -71.68
CA PHE A 44 -60.47 35.46 -71.57
C PHE A 44 -59.79 34.30 -70.82
N PRO A 45 -60.54 33.46 -70.08
CA PRO A 45 -59.97 32.25 -69.50
C PRO A 45 -59.42 31.35 -70.62
N ALA A 46 -58.17 30.89 -70.48
CA ALA A 46 -57.57 29.97 -71.44
C ALA A 46 -58.25 28.59 -71.36
N ASP A 47 -58.43 27.92 -72.50
CA ASP A 47 -59.04 26.59 -72.56
C ASP A 47 -58.30 25.72 -73.58
N GLY A 48 -57.91 24.51 -73.17
CA GLY A 48 -57.13 23.57 -73.96
C GLY A 48 -55.77 23.21 -73.36
N ILE A 49 -54.96 22.50 -74.13
CA ILE A 49 -53.68 21.95 -73.68
C ILE A 49 -52.55 22.98 -73.83
N TYR A 50 -51.79 23.21 -72.76
CA TYR A 50 -50.64 24.11 -72.71
C TYR A 50 -49.42 23.41 -72.11
N ASP A 51 -48.25 23.65 -72.70
CA ASP A 51 -46.99 23.30 -72.06
C ASP A 51 -46.60 24.41 -71.07
N PHE A 52 -46.42 24.02 -69.82
CA PHE A 52 -45.89 24.87 -68.76
C PHE A 52 -44.45 24.47 -68.48
N LEU A 53 -43.59 25.47 -68.39
CA LEU A 53 -42.25 25.36 -67.87
C LEU A 53 -42.15 26.14 -66.57
N PHE A 54 -41.76 25.44 -65.51
CA PHE A 54 -41.53 26.00 -64.19
C PHE A 54 -40.04 26.01 -63.86
N VAL A 55 -39.59 27.13 -63.33
CA VAL A 55 -38.19 27.35 -62.94
C VAL A 55 -38.14 28.11 -61.62
N LEU A 56 -37.27 27.69 -60.70
CA LEU A 56 -37.07 28.37 -59.43
C LEU A 56 -35.98 29.44 -59.54
N PHE A 57 -36.15 30.52 -58.78
CA PHE A 57 -35.21 31.61 -58.68
C PHE A 57 -35.03 32.07 -57.23
N ASP A 58 -33.86 32.63 -56.92
CA ASP A 58 -33.54 33.24 -55.61
C ASP A 58 -34.16 34.64 -55.42
N GLY A 59 -34.80 35.22 -56.43
CA GLY A 59 -35.33 36.58 -56.36
C GLY A 59 -36.47 36.87 -57.35
N PRO A 60 -37.21 37.96 -57.13
CA PRO A 60 -38.37 38.34 -57.95
C PRO A 60 -38.01 38.70 -59.40
N GLU A 61 -36.76 39.10 -59.64
CA GLU A 61 -36.22 39.51 -60.95
C GLU A 61 -34.69 39.27 -61.00
N GLY A 62 -34.07 39.42 -62.17
CA GLY A 62 -32.62 39.30 -62.36
C GLY A 62 -32.10 37.86 -62.58
N PRO A 63 -30.78 37.72 -62.82
CA PRO A 63 -30.14 36.42 -63.03
C PRO A 63 -29.98 35.70 -61.69
N GLY A 64 -30.55 34.50 -61.57
CA GLY A 64 -30.53 33.71 -60.33
C GLY A 64 -31.35 32.43 -60.47
N GLU A 65 -31.31 31.81 -61.65
CA GLU A 65 -32.00 30.55 -61.94
C GLU A 65 -31.40 29.45 -61.06
N LEU A 66 -32.26 28.78 -60.31
CA LEU A 66 -31.94 27.61 -59.51
C LEU A 66 -32.26 26.35 -60.33
N ASP A 67 -31.44 25.34 -60.13
CA ASP A 67 -31.37 24.10 -60.92
C ASP A 67 -32.75 23.41 -61.13
N GLY A 68 -32.92 22.81 -62.31
CA GLY A 68 -34.11 22.05 -62.71
C GLY A 68 -35.21 22.86 -63.41
N ARG A 69 -35.42 22.58 -64.70
CA ARG A 69 -36.58 23.02 -65.49
C ARG A 69 -37.62 21.92 -65.47
N VAL A 70 -38.78 22.18 -64.85
CA VAL A 70 -39.87 21.20 -64.80
C VAL A 70 -40.89 21.54 -65.86
N ILE A 71 -41.03 20.67 -66.86
CA ILE A 71 -41.97 20.85 -67.97
C ILE A 71 -43.18 19.94 -67.76
N HIS A 72 -44.37 20.51 -67.84
CA HIS A 72 -45.63 19.78 -67.77
C HIS A 72 -46.52 20.15 -68.94
N ASN A 73 -47.10 19.13 -69.56
CA ASN A 73 -48.18 19.31 -70.52
C ASN A 73 -49.52 19.26 -69.76
N LEU A 74 -50.19 20.39 -69.61
CA LEU A 74 -51.37 20.55 -68.75
C LEU A 74 -52.61 20.90 -69.56
N ASP A 75 -53.72 20.22 -69.24
CA ASP A 75 -55.05 20.60 -69.73
C ASP A 75 -55.58 21.75 -68.86
N VAL A 76 -55.79 22.91 -69.47
CA VAL A 76 -56.32 24.11 -68.85
C VAL A 76 -57.80 24.20 -69.18
N VAL A 77 -58.66 24.26 -68.15
CA VAL A 77 -60.12 24.26 -68.32
C VAL A 77 -60.71 25.49 -67.66
N ASP A 78 -61.41 26.34 -68.42
CA ASP A 78 -61.93 27.64 -67.95
C ASP A 78 -60.86 28.50 -67.22
N GLY A 79 -59.64 28.44 -67.76
CA GLY A 79 -58.44 29.09 -67.24
C GLY A 79 -57.77 28.36 -66.07
N TYR A 80 -58.40 27.38 -65.41
CA TYR A 80 -57.81 26.74 -64.24
C TYR A 80 -56.89 25.57 -64.61
N PHE A 81 -55.77 25.47 -63.89
CA PHE A 81 -54.89 24.31 -63.94
C PHE A 81 -54.40 23.94 -62.53
N THR A 82 -54.05 22.67 -62.37
CA THR A 82 -53.41 22.13 -61.17
C THR A 82 -52.24 21.26 -61.61
N VAL A 83 -51.09 21.43 -60.97
CA VAL A 83 -49.88 20.67 -61.27
C VAL A 83 -49.19 20.30 -59.96
N GLU A 84 -48.56 19.13 -59.94
CA GLU A 84 -47.67 18.73 -58.86
C GLU A 84 -46.23 19.03 -59.28
N LEU A 85 -45.56 19.93 -58.57
CA LEU A 85 -44.19 20.36 -58.86
C LEU A 85 -43.23 19.70 -57.89
N ASP A 86 -42.18 19.08 -58.41
CA ASP A 86 -41.10 18.50 -57.61
C ASP A 86 -39.75 18.98 -58.14
N PHE A 87 -39.05 19.78 -57.34
CA PHE A 87 -37.70 20.29 -57.64
C PHE A 87 -36.62 19.58 -56.81
N GLY A 88 -36.98 18.52 -56.06
CA GLY A 88 -36.09 17.86 -55.10
C GLY A 88 -35.87 18.66 -53.81
N SER A 89 -35.13 18.08 -52.86
CA SER A 89 -34.91 18.69 -51.53
C SER A 89 -33.81 19.74 -51.52
N ASP A 90 -32.83 19.63 -52.41
CA ASP A 90 -31.58 20.39 -52.34
C ASP A 90 -31.79 21.88 -52.62
N VAL A 91 -32.83 22.23 -53.38
CA VAL A 91 -33.20 23.62 -53.67
C VAL A 91 -33.91 24.31 -52.50
N PHE A 92 -34.39 23.57 -51.48
CA PHE A 92 -35.12 24.12 -50.34
C PHE A 92 -34.24 24.16 -49.07
N ASP A 93 -33.25 25.05 -49.07
CA ASP A 93 -32.26 25.24 -48.00
C ASP A 93 -32.67 26.25 -46.91
N GLY A 94 -33.86 26.85 -47.03
CA GLY A 94 -34.37 27.90 -46.14
C GLY A 94 -34.27 29.33 -46.68
N GLY A 95 -33.73 29.55 -47.89
CA GLY A 95 -33.78 30.83 -48.60
C GLY A 95 -35.16 31.16 -49.20
N GLU A 96 -35.37 32.41 -49.64
CA GLU A 96 -36.58 32.77 -50.40
C GLU A 96 -36.56 32.12 -51.79
N ARG A 97 -37.71 31.65 -52.26
CA ARG A 97 -37.86 31.04 -53.58
C ARG A 97 -38.96 31.72 -54.37
N TRP A 98 -38.70 31.93 -55.65
CA TRP A 98 -39.60 32.58 -56.60
C TRP A 98 -39.82 31.67 -57.80
N LEU A 99 -41.07 31.37 -58.12
CA LEU A 99 -41.47 30.54 -59.24
C LEU A 99 -41.64 31.42 -60.49
N GLN A 100 -40.82 31.16 -61.50
CA GLN A 100 -41.02 31.64 -62.85
C GLN A 100 -41.86 30.64 -63.64
N ILE A 101 -42.81 31.16 -64.41
CA ILE A 101 -43.70 30.34 -65.23
C ILE A 101 -43.60 30.84 -66.66
N GLU A 102 -43.28 29.91 -67.54
CA GLU A 102 -43.20 30.09 -68.98
C GLU A 102 -44.25 29.19 -69.61
N ILE A 103 -45.07 29.71 -70.52
CA ILE A 103 -46.19 28.96 -71.10
C ILE A 103 -46.18 28.99 -72.63
N ARG A 104 -46.76 27.97 -73.25
CA ARG A 104 -47.15 28.01 -74.67
C ARG A 104 -48.37 27.13 -74.95
N PRO A 105 -49.18 27.44 -75.98
CA PRO A 105 -50.17 26.50 -76.51
C PRO A 105 -49.51 25.18 -76.95
N GLY A 106 -50.16 24.04 -76.65
CA GLY A 106 -49.60 22.70 -76.89
C GLY A 106 -49.53 22.26 -78.36
N GLU A 107 -50.12 23.00 -79.30
CA GLU A 107 -50.19 22.64 -80.73
C GLU A 107 -49.38 23.56 -81.67
N LEU A 108 -48.42 24.36 -81.17
CA LEU A 108 -47.58 25.23 -82.03
C LEU A 108 -46.41 24.48 -82.70
N GLU A 109 -46.08 24.87 -83.94
CA GLU A 109 -45.02 24.27 -84.77
C GLU A 109 -43.57 24.62 -84.35
N ASP A 110 -43.35 25.65 -83.52
CA ASP A 110 -42.00 26.01 -83.03
C ASP A 110 -41.77 25.51 -81.59
N PRO A 111 -40.95 24.46 -81.39
CA PRO A 111 -40.79 23.80 -80.10
C PRO A 111 -39.95 24.56 -79.07
N ASN A 112 -39.52 25.80 -79.31
CA ASN A 112 -38.57 26.50 -78.43
C ASN A 112 -39.01 27.88 -77.90
N VAL A 113 -40.22 28.36 -78.21
CA VAL A 113 -40.67 29.69 -77.77
C VAL A 113 -41.74 29.57 -76.68
N TYR A 114 -41.41 30.02 -75.47
CA TYR A 114 -42.35 30.17 -74.36
C TYR A 114 -42.61 31.66 -74.07
N THR A 115 -43.83 31.97 -73.66
CA THR A 115 -44.22 33.28 -73.14
C THR A 115 -44.00 33.33 -71.64
N LEU A 116 -43.16 34.25 -71.17
CA LEU A 116 -42.93 34.49 -69.75
C LEU A 116 -44.14 35.17 -69.10
N LEU A 117 -44.64 34.57 -68.02
CA LEU A 117 -45.66 35.18 -67.16
C LEU A 117 -44.99 35.99 -66.05
N ASN A 118 -45.10 37.33 -66.14
CA ASN A 118 -44.57 38.25 -65.15
C ASN A 118 -45.67 38.76 -64.19
N PRO A 119 -45.35 39.02 -62.90
CA PRO A 119 -44.06 38.79 -62.24
C PRO A 119 -43.86 37.34 -61.74
N ARG A 120 -42.62 36.96 -61.39
CA ARG A 120 -42.34 35.70 -60.66
C ARG A 120 -43.15 35.66 -59.37
N GLN A 121 -43.60 34.47 -58.97
CA GLN A 121 -44.43 34.30 -57.79
C GLN A 121 -43.61 33.81 -56.60
N ARG A 122 -43.67 34.51 -55.46
CA ARG A 122 -42.98 34.07 -54.23
C ARG A 122 -43.60 32.77 -53.72
N ILE A 123 -42.78 31.74 -53.55
CA ILE A 123 -43.17 30.52 -52.84
C ILE A 123 -43.13 30.84 -51.35
N THR A 124 -44.28 30.77 -50.69
CA THR A 124 -44.38 30.91 -49.25
C THR A 124 -44.06 29.56 -48.58
N PRO A 125 -43.42 29.55 -47.39
CA PRO A 125 -43.18 28.31 -46.67
C PRO A 125 -44.49 27.55 -46.44
N MET A 126 -44.53 26.28 -46.85
CA MET A 126 -45.63 25.40 -46.47
C MET A 126 -45.49 25.09 -44.96
N PRO A 127 -46.59 25.09 -44.17
CA PRO A 127 -46.53 25.09 -42.70
C PRO A 127 -45.86 23.90 -41.99
N TYR A 128 -45.15 22.98 -42.67
CA TYR A 128 -44.64 21.75 -42.03
C TYR A 128 -43.25 21.21 -42.42
N ALA A 129 -42.37 21.92 -43.13
CA ALA A 129 -41.15 21.26 -43.64
C ALA A 129 -39.81 22.00 -43.50
N LEU A 130 -39.60 22.85 -42.48
CA LEU A 130 -38.27 23.46 -42.30
C LEU A 130 -37.53 23.07 -41.02
N GLN A 131 -38.19 22.82 -39.89
CA GLN A 131 -37.48 22.39 -38.67
C GLN A 131 -38.38 21.56 -37.75
N THR A 132 -37.94 20.34 -37.39
CA THR A 132 -38.38 19.70 -36.15
C THR A 132 -37.98 20.61 -35.00
N ARG A 133 -38.94 21.10 -34.20
CA ARG A 133 -38.66 22.03 -33.10
C ARG A 133 -37.55 21.47 -32.20
N GLY A 134 -36.44 22.20 -32.09
CA GLY A 134 -35.32 21.86 -31.22
C GLY A 134 -34.21 21.01 -31.86
N ILE A 135 -34.37 20.48 -33.07
CA ILE A 135 -33.27 19.83 -33.82
C ILE A 135 -32.89 20.72 -35.01
N PHE A 136 -31.61 21.03 -35.12
CA PHE A 136 -31.01 21.84 -36.17
C PHE A 136 -29.93 21.03 -36.88
N VAL A 137 -29.87 21.08 -38.21
CA VAL A 137 -28.76 20.52 -38.97
C VAL A 137 -28.08 21.66 -39.71
N ASN A 138 -26.78 21.86 -39.50
CA ASN A 138 -26.04 22.91 -40.19
C ASN A 138 -25.59 22.46 -41.60
N SER A 139 -25.04 23.39 -42.38
CA SER A 139 -24.53 23.11 -43.73
C SER A 139 -23.36 22.10 -43.76
N ALA A 140 -22.73 21.81 -42.63
CA ALA A 140 -21.71 20.77 -42.47
C ALA A 140 -22.30 19.40 -42.07
N GLY A 141 -23.63 19.25 -42.03
CA GLY A 141 -24.32 18.03 -41.64
C GLY A 141 -24.26 17.71 -40.14
N GLN A 142 -23.89 18.67 -39.30
CA GLN A 142 -23.85 18.50 -37.84
C GLN A 142 -25.23 18.76 -37.24
N VAL A 143 -25.67 17.87 -36.36
CA VAL A 143 -26.97 17.93 -35.68
C VAL A 143 -26.82 18.64 -34.32
N GLY A 144 -27.56 19.71 -34.12
CA GLY A 144 -27.74 20.39 -32.84
C GLY A 144 -29.10 20.06 -32.24
N ILE A 145 -29.15 19.56 -31.00
CA ILE A 145 -30.41 19.41 -30.24
C ILE A 145 -30.41 20.46 -29.14
N GLY A 146 -31.27 21.47 -29.24
CA GLY A 146 -31.27 22.63 -28.34
C GLY A 146 -30.16 23.66 -28.63
N THR A 147 -29.44 23.53 -29.74
CA THR A 147 -28.45 24.53 -30.22
C THR A 147 -28.53 24.68 -31.73
N LYS A 148 -28.38 25.93 -32.21
CA LYS A 148 -28.24 26.26 -33.64
C LYS A 148 -26.79 26.29 -34.11
N ASN A 149 -25.83 26.14 -33.20
CA ASN A 149 -24.41 26.23 -33.49
C ASN A 149 -23.70 24.93 -33.08
N PRO A 150 -24.09 23.76 -33.61
CA PRO A 150 -23.37 22.53 -33.31
C PRO A 150 -21.90 22.67 -33.72
N GLN A 151 -20.99 22.25 -32.83
CA GLN A 151 -19.54 22.28 -33.07
C GLN A 151 -19.01 20.91 -33.48
N VAL A 152 -19.79 19.86 -33.20
CA VAL A 152 -19.50 18.46 -33.51
C VAL A 152 -20.73 17.80 -34.11
N ARG A 153 -20.58 16.59 -34.68
CA ARG A 153 -21.63 15.84 -35.38
C ARG A 153 -22.97 15.80 -34.65
N LEU A 154 -22.95 15.65 -33.33
CA LEU A 154 -24.12 15.79 -32.48
C LEU A 154 -23.76 16.69 -31.30
N SER A 155 -24.30 17.90 -31.27
CA SER A 155 -24.15 18.82 -30.17
C SER A 155 -25.47 18.94 -29.42
N LEU A 156 -25.44 18.68 -28.12
CA LEU A 156 -26.57 19.00 -27.23
C LEU A 156 -26.35 20.44 -26.75
N GLY A 157 -27.41 21.24 -26.75
CA GLY A 157 -27.33 22.67 -26.47
C GLY A 157 -26.86 23.01 -25.07
N ALA A 158 -26.78 24.31 -24.78
CA ALA A 158 -26.45 24.82 -23.45
C ALA A 158 -27.45 24.27 -22.40
N GLU A 159 -27.06 24.30 -21.12
CA GLU A 159 -27.97 23.91 -20.04
C GLU A 159 -29.29 24.68 -20.14
N ILE A 160 -30.39 24.03 -19.76
CA ILE A 160 -31.61 24.74 -19.40
C ILE A 160 -31.59 24.76 -17.86
N PRO A 161 -31.14 25.85 -17.22
CA PRO A 161 -31.15 25.93 -15.77
C PRO A 161 -32.57 25.66 -15.24
N PRO A 162 -32.74 24.87 -14.16
CA PRO A 162 -31.72 24.36 -13.24
C PRO A 162 -31.29 22.90 -13.48
N ASN A 163 -31.50 22.33 -14.67
CA ASN A 163 -31.38 20.89 -14.90
C ASN A 163 -30.14 20.53 -15.76
N PRO A 164 -29.07 19.98 -15.15
CA PRO A 164 -27.85 19.60 -15.86
C PRO A 164 -27.99 18.31 -16.69
N ARG A 165 -29.14 17.62 -16.67
CA ARG A 165 -29.38 16.39 -17.45
C ARG A 165 -29.43 16.70 -18.95
N LYS A 166 -28.62 16.00 -19.75
CA LYS A 166 -28.44 16.27 -21.19
C LYS A 166 -28.99 15.16 -22.08
N LEU A 167 -28.75 13.91 -21.70
CA LEU A 167 -29.13 12.75 -22.49
C LEU A 167 -29.75 11.70 -21.59
N ALA A 168 -31.02 11.42 -21.80
CA ALA A 168 -31.66 10.23 -21.25
C ALA A 168 -31.28 8.99 -22.06
N ILE A 169 -30.90 7.92 -21.38
CA ILE A 169 -30.85 6.55 -21.94
C ILE A 169 -32.15 5.82 -21.55
N TRP A 170 -32.65 6.09 -20.35
CA TRP A 170 -33.99 5.75 -19.89
C TRP A 170 -34.55 6.95 -19.13
N ASP A 171 -35.75 7.40 -19.52
CA ASP A 171 -36.50 8.44 -18.81
C ASP A 171 -37.91 7.95 -18.48
N GLY A 172 -38.14 7.63 -17.20
CA GLY A 172 -39.43 7.29 -16.62
C GLY A 172 -39.96 8.44 -15.75
N ILE A 173 -41.21 8.33 -15.28
CA ILE A 173 -41.86 9.39 -14.48
C ILE A 173 -41.05 9.75 -13.21
N GLU A 174 -40.42 8.75 -12.60
CA GLU A 174 -39.63 8.88 -11.37
C GLU A 174 -38.20 8.36 -11.50
N ASP A 175 -37.74 8.03 -12.71
CA ASP A 175 -36.47 7.36 -12.95
C ASP A 175 -35.73 8.00 -14.12
N PHE A 176 -34.56 8.58 -13.87
CA PHE A 176 -33.67 9.04 -14.92
C PHE A 176 -32.35 8.26 -14.88
N TYR A 177 -32.00 7.66 -16.02
CA TYR A 177 -30.70 7.06 -16.29
C TYR A 177 -30.10 7.73 -17.50
N GLY A 178 -28.92 8.31 -17.37
CA GLY A 178 -28.36 9.12 -18.44
C GLY A 178 -27.13 9.91 -18.06
N LEU A 179 -26.82 10.90 -18.90
CA LEU A 179 -25.67 11.77 -18.76
C LEU A 179 -26.12 13.20 -18.48
N GLY A 180 -25.40 13.89 -17.61
CA GLY A 180 -25.48 15.33 -17.44
C GLY A 180 -24.16 16.02 -17.76
N ALA A 181 -24.29 17.31 -18.03
CA ALA A 181 -23.16 18.21 -18.18
C ALA A 181 -23.56 19.57 -17.60
N ASP A 182 -22.71 20.06 -16.72
CA ASP A 182 -22.82 21.32 -15.99
C ASP A 182 -21.50 22.07 -16.14
N TRP A 183 -21.44 23.34 -15.74
CA TRP A 183 -20.19 24.09 -15.75
C TRP A 183 -19.14 23.41 -14.88
N GLY A 184 -18.06 23.00 -15.53
CA GLY A 184 -16.91 22.37 -14.87
C GLY A 184 -17.10 20.90 -14.51
N ARG A 185 -18.16 20.22 -14.94
CA ARG A 185 -18.33 18.78 -14.69
C ARG A 185 -19.22 18.02 -15.67
N MET A 186 -18.96 16.74 -15.81
CA MET A 186 -19.80 15.74 -16.46
C MET A 186 -20.31 14.75 -15.41
N THR A 187 -21.56 14.32 -15.52
CA THR A 187 -22.19 13.44 -14.52
C THR A 187 -22.88 12.24 -15.16
N VAL A 188 -22.91 11.13 -14.42
CA VAL A 188 -23.71 9.95 -14.73
C VAL A 188 -24.82 9.84 -13.71
N TYR A 189 -26.05 9.74 -14.19
CA TYR A 189 -27.23 9.53 -13.36
C TYR A 189 -27.72 8.10 -13.45
N ALA A 190 -28.16 7.58 -12.31
CA ALA A 190 -28.98 6.38 -12.24
C ALA A 190 -30.03 6.56 -11.16
N ASN A 191 -31.27 6.18 -11.46
CA ASN A 191 -32.39 6.32 -10.54
C ASN A 191 -32.52 7.77 -10.01
N ASN A 192 -32.49 8.76 -10.91
CA ASN A 192 -32.62 10.18 -10.61
C ASN A 192 -31.51 10.84 -9.76
N GLU A 193 -30.48 10.09 -9.35
CA GLU A 193 -29.38 10.59 -8.52
C GLU A 193 -28.06 10.66 -9.30
N GLU A 194 -27.20 11.61 -8.95
CA GLU A 194 -25.81 11.66 -9.41
C GLU A 194 -25.03 10.52 -8.79
N LYS A 195 -24.58 9.57 -9.61
CA LYS A 195 -23.78 8.43 -9.13
C LYS A 195 -22.29 8.61 -9.36
N MET A 196 -21.92 9.32 -10.41
CA MET A 196 -20.54 9.61 -10.76
C MET A 196 -20.41 11.03 -11.31
N THR A 197 -19.35 11.71 -10.91
CA THR A 197 -19.00 13.06 -11.36
C THR A 197 -17.56 13.05 -11.89
N ILE A 198 -17.31 13.71 -13.00
CA ILE A 198 -15.97 14.02 -13.50
C ILE A 198 -15.85 15.53 -13.63
N THR A 199 -14.95 16.15 -12.87
CA THR A 199 -14.72 17.60 -12.92
C THR A 199 -13.83 17.98 -14.11
N ASP A 200 -13.82 19.25 -14.47
CA ASP A 200 -12.92 19.84 -15.47
C ASP A 200 -11.44 19.84 -15.04
N THR A 201 -11.17 19.75 -13.74
CA THR A 201 -9.83 19.49 -13.19
C THR A 201 -9.42 18.02 -13.34
N GLY A 202 -10.31 17.15 -13.81
CA GLY A 202 -10.08 15.74 -14.07
C GLY A 202 -10.12 14.87 -12.80
N ASN A 203 -10.86 15.28 -11.77
CA ASN A 203 -11.14 14.46 -10.60
C ASN A 203 -12.43 13.67 -10.84
N VAL A 204 -12.44 12.42 -10.39
CA VAL A 204 -13.58 11.51 -10.53
C VAL A 204 -14.17 11.25 -9.15
N GLY A 205 -15.44 11.61 -8.95
CA GLY A 205 -16.25 11.27 -7.79
C GLY A 205 -17.18 10.10 -8.09
N ILE A 206 -17.30 9.14 -7.19
CA ILE A 206 -18.36 8.12 -7.17
C ILE A 206 -19.12 8.29 -5.86
N GLY A 207 -20.43 8.58 -5.93
CA GLY A 207 -21.23 8.92 -4.75
C GLY A 207 -21.02 10.34 -4.21
N THR A 208 -20.08 11.11 -4.76
CA THR A 208 -19.83 12.52 -4.41
C THR A 208 -19.85 13.42 -5.65
N THR A 209 -20.27 14.67 -5.45
CA THR A 209 -20.31 15.71 -6.48
C THR A 209 -19.11 16.65 -6.44
N ASP A 210 -18.32 16.62 -5.37
CA ASP A 210 -17.16 17.50 -5.15
C ASP A 210 -15.93 16.66 -4.75
N PRO A 211 -15.34 15.91 -5.70
CA PRO A 211 -14.21 15.03 -5.40
C PRO A 211 -12.95 15.82 -5.04
N GLY A 212 -12.45 15.61 -3.81
CA GLY A 212 -11.27 16.29 -3.28
C GLY A 212 -9.93 15.74 -3.81
N GLN A 213 -9.95 14.60 -4.51
CA GLN A 213 -8.79 13.89 -5.04
C GLN A 213 -9.07 13.36 -6.45
N LYS A 214 -8.06 12.81 -7.13
CA LYS A 214 -8.22 12.28 -8.50
C LYS A 214 -9.29 11.20 -8.62
N LEU A 215 -9.43 10.35 -7.60
CA LEU A 215 -10.56 9.44 -7.44
C LEU A 215 -11.05 9.59 -5.99
N ASP A 216 -12.32 9.93 -5.83
CA ASP A 216 -13.00 10.09 -4.56
C ASP A 216 -14.26 9.22 -4.56
N VAL A 217 -14.43 8.37 -3.56
CA VAL A 217 -15.56 7.44 -3.45
C VAL A 217 -16.22 7.68 -2.11
N ASP A 218 -17.40 8.27 -2.12
CA ASP A 218 -18.17 8.58 -0.91
C ASP A 218 -19.21 7.49 -0.62
N GLY A 219 -19.38 7.17 0.66
CA GLY A 219 -20.37 6.21 1.16
C GLY A 219 -20.21 4.75 0.70
N GLY A 220 -19.11 4.38 0.03
CA GLY A 220 -18.96 3.09 -0.63
C GLY A 220 -17.62 2.36 -0.38
N ASN A 221 -17.61 1.05 -0.68
CA ASN A 221 -16.41 0.21 -0.67
C ASN A 221 -15.75 0.20 -2.06
N ILE A 222 -14.42 0.09 -2.11
CA ILE A 222 -13.67 -0.17 -3.35
C ILE A 222 -13.13 -1.59 -3.31
N VAL A 223 -13.44 -2.37 -4.34
CA VAL A 223 -12.88 -3.71 -4.52
C VAL A 223 -11.85 -3.67 -5.65
N VAL A 224 -10.61 -4.06 -5.33
CA VAL A 224 -9.54 -4.24 -6.32
C VAL A 224 -9.35 -5.74 -6.54
N GLN A 225 -9.82 -6.24 -7.68
CA GLN A 225 -9.73 -7.66 -8.03
C GLN A 225 -8.72 -7.87 -9.16
N GLY A 226 -8.11 -9.04 -9.17
CA GLY A 226 -7.32 -9.51 -10.30
C GLY A 226 -8.20 -9.91 -11.48
N ILE A 227 -7.54 -10.29 -12.57
CA ILE A 227 -8.21 -11.02 -13.66
C ILE A 227 -8.83 -12.32 -13.11
N GLY A 228 -9.96 -12.75 -13.67
CA GLY A 228 -10.58 -14.03 -13.28
C GLY A 228 -11.42 -14.00 -12.00
N SER A 229 -11.79 -12.82 -11.50
CA SER A 229 -12.66 -12.65 -10.33
C SER A 229 -12.08 -13.11 -8.99
N PHE A 230 -10.76 -13.40 -8.94
CA PHE A 230 -10.06 -13.83 -7.73
C PHE A 230 -10.51 -15.22 -7.24
N ASP A 231 -10.61 -16.16 -8.18
CA ASP A 231 -11.14 -17.52 -7.99
C ASP A 231 -10.08 -18.63 -8.20
N ALA A 232 -8.84 -18.29 -8.59
CA ALA A 232 -7.79 -19.28 -8.86
C ALA A 232 -6.44 -18.97 -8.17
N PRO A 233 -5.63 -20.01 -7.83
CA PRO A 233 -4.27 -19.82 -7.35
C PRO A 233 -3.45 -18.95 -8.31
N THR A 234 -2.68 -18.01 -7.78
CA THR A 234 -1.87 -16.98 -8.48
C THR A 234 -2.61 -15.72 -8.92
N GLU A 235 -3.94 -15.66 -8.82
CA GLU A 235 -4.66 -14.41 -9.07
C GLU A 235 -4.39 -13.39 -7.96
N GLU A 236 -4.14 -12.15 -8.37
CA GLU A 236 -3.85 -11.05 -7.45
C GLU A 236 -4.60 -9.78 -7.80
N GLY A 237 -5.17 -9.13 -6.79
CA GLY A 237 -5.74 -7.78 -6.89
C GLY A 237 -4.77 -6.81 -6.24
N THR A 238 -4.28 -5.82 -6.99
CA THR A 238 -3.18 -4.96 -6.56
C THR A 238 -3.54 -3.48 -6.63
N LEU A 239 -3.40 -2.78 -5.51
CA LEU A 239 -3.36 -1.33 -5.44
C LEU A 239 -1.89 -0.86 -5.47
N TYR A 240 -1.50 -0.17 -6.53
CA TYR A 240 -0.16 0.41 -6.67
C TYR A 240 -0.08 1.82 -6.09
N LEU A 241 1.05 2.15 -5.43
CA LEU A 241 1.27 3.41 -4.73
C LEU A 241 2.47 4.16 -5.34
N GLY A 242 2.21 5.15 -6.19
CA GLY A 242 3.24 5.96 -6.85
C GLY A 242 4.00 5.25 -7.99
N SER A 243 4.27 3.94 -7.89
CA SER A 243 4.81 3.11 -8.97
C SER A 243 4.32 1.67 -8.89
N VAL A 244 4.57 0.87 -9.93
CA VAL A 244 4.21 -0.56 -9.97
C VAL A 244 4.99 -1.44 -8.98
N HIS A 245 5.98 -0.89 -8.29
CA HIS A 245 6.80 -1.63 -7.33
C HIS A 245 6.41 -1.38 -5.87
N HIS A 246 5.54 -0.41 -5.58
CA HIS A 246 4.97 -0.24 -4.25
C HIS A 246 3.51 -0.65 -4.29
N TYR A 247 3.12 -1.59 -3.45
CA TYR A 247 1.79 -2.17 -3.57
C TYR A 247 1.21 -2.66 -2.25
N ILE A 248 -0.12 -2.69 -2.22
CA ILE A 248 -0.92 -3.52 -1.34
C ILE A 248 -1.66 -4.50 -2.25
N LYS A 249 -1.49 -5.80 -2.04
CA LYS A 249 -2.14 -6.81 -2.87
C LYS A 249 -2.76 -7.94 -2.09
N GLY A 250 -3.93 -8.38 -2.54
CA GLY A 250 -4.49 -9.68 -2.19
C GLY A 250 -3.97 -10.73 -3.17
N VAL A 251 -3.62 -11.91 -2.68
CA VAL A 251 -3.19 -13.06 -3.50
C VAL A 251 -4.03 -14.26 -3.08
N TYR A 252 -4.74 -14.86 -4.03
CA TYR A 252 -5.60 -16.02 -3.77
C TYR A 252 -4.76 -17.20 -3.27
N GLY A 253 -5.25 -17.90 -2.24
CA GLY A 253 -4.52 -19.04 -1.67
C GLY A 253 -3.38 -18.62 -0.72
N PHE A 254 -3.19 -17.31 -0.53
CA PHE A 254 -2.11 -16.75 0.27
C PHE A 254 -2.63 -15.78 1.33
N GLY A 255 -3.38 -14.73 0.94
CA GLY A 255 -3.78 -13.62 1.82
C GLY A 255 -3.31 -12.26 1.33
N VAL A 256 -2.82 -11.40 2.23
CA VAL A 256 -2.45 -10.00 1.92
C VAL A 256 -0.94 -9.81 1.94
N LYS A 257 -0.41 -9.03 1.00
CA LYS A 257 1.01 -8.68 0.93
C LYS A 257 1.22 -7.19 0.68
N LEU A 258 2.26 -6.65 1.30
CA LEU A 258 2.75 -5.28 1.09
C LEU A 258 4.16 -5.35 0.52
N GLY A 259 4.41 -4.56 -0.52
CA GLY A 259 5.72 -4.48 -1.15
C GLY A 259 6.20 -3.09 -1.48
N THR A 260 7.51 -2.97 -1.70
CA THR A 260 8.21 -1.70 -1.91
C THR A 260 9.20 -1.80 -3.08
N TYR A 261 9.70 -0.66 -3.56
CA TYR A 261 10.50 -0.58 -4.78
C TYR A 261 11.59 -1.65 -4.92
N ALA A 262 12.47 -1.78 -3.92
CA ALA A 262 13.64 -2.65 -3.98
C ALA A 262 13.42 -4.01 -3.31
N VAL A 263 12.34 -4.16 -2.53
CA VAL A 263 12.05 -5.35 -1.75
C VAL A 263 10.60 -5.69 -2.01
N GLY A 264 10.38 -6.82 -2.69
CA GLY A 264 9.07 -7.32 -3.09
C GLY A 264 8.13 -7.53 -1.91
N ASP A 265 7.82 -8.77 -1.55
CA ASP A 265 6.91 -9.02 -0.42
C ASP A 265 7.62 -8.77 0.93
N VAL A 266 7.49 -7.55 1.46
CA VAL A 266 8.10 -7.14 2.74
C VAL A 266 7.28 -7.64 3.92
N LEU A 267 5.97 -7.41 3.88
CA LEU A 267 5.02 -7.88 4.89
C LEU A 267 4.01 -8.79 4.22
N SER A 268 3.76 -9.94 4.85
CA SER A 268 2.82 -10.94 4.36
C SER A 268 1.91 -11.40 5.48
N ILE A 269 0.61 -11.54 5.19
CA ILE A 269 -0.40 -12.04 6.13
C ILE A 269 -1.07 -13.23 5.49
N ARG A 270 -0.99 -14.39 6.15
CA ARG A 270 -1.51 -15.66 5.64
C ARG A 270 -3.02 -15.77 5.85
N GLU A 271 -3.77 -16.09 4.82
CA GLU A 271 -5.24 -16.17 4.86
C GLU A 271 -5.76 -17.26 5.82
N LEU A 272 -5.10 -18.42 5.88
CA LEU A 272 -5.58 -19.57 6.67
C LEU A 272 -5.12 -19.54 8.12
N SER A 273 -3.97 -18.93 8.41
CA SER A 273 -3.41 -18.90 9.77
C SER A 273 -3.48 -17.52 10.43
N GLY A 274 -3.64 -16.45 9.65
CA GLY A 274 -3.50 -15.08 10.12
C GLY A 274 -2.07 -14.73 10.57
N ASN A 275 -1.08 -15.59 10.27
CA ASN A 275 0.30 -15.36 10.64
C ASN A 275 0.90 -14.21 9.81
N VAL A 276 1.64 -13.33 10.47
CA VAL A 276 2.33 -12.20 9.86
C VAL A 276 3.81 -12.55 9.67
N GLY A 277 4.29 -12.44 8.44
CA GLY A 277 5.71 -12.55 8.11
C GLY A 277 6.28 -11.19 7.71
N ILE A 278 7.43 -10.81 8.27
CA ILE A 278 8.22 -9.65 7.83
C ILE A 278 9.54 -10.17 7.25
N GLY A 279 9.79 -9.91 5.96
CA GLY A 279 10.91 -10.48 5.21
C GLY A 279 10.80 -11.99 4.93
N THR A 280 9.66 -12.60 5.27
CA THR A 280 9.35 -14.01 5.00
C THR A 280 7.90 -14.17 4.57
N THR A 281 7.64 -15.11 3.67
CA THR A 281 6.30 -15.48 3.19
C THR A 281 5.77 -16.78 3.81
N THR A 282 6.57 -17.44 4.66
CA THR A 282 6.24 -18.71 5.31
C THR A 282 6.36 -18.61 6.84
N PRO A 283 5.60 -17.69 7.49
CA PRO A 283 5.65 -17.55 8.94
C PRO A 283 5.06 -18.79 9.65
N ALA A 284 5.87 -19.42 10.51
CA ALA A 284 5.51 -20.54 11.35
C ALA A 284 4.75 -20.12 12.62
N TYR A 285 5.01 -18.92 13.15
CA TYR A 285 4.29 -18.35 14.29
C TYR A 285 3.44 -17.15 13.88
N LYS A 286 2.67 -16.61 14.84
CA LYS A 286 1.79 -15.46 14.61
C LYS A 286 2.54 -14.23 14.10
N LEU A 287 3.81 -14.09 14.48
CA LEU A 287 4.73 -13.09 13.95
C LEU A 287 6.10 -13.74 13.76
N ASP A 288 6.53 -13.88 12.51
CA ASP A 288 7.90 -14.26 12.16
C ASP A 288 8.59 -13.10 11.44
N VAL A 289 9.80 -12.78 11.86
CA VAL A 289 10.65 -11.78 11.20
C VAL A 289 11.93 -12.45 10.72
N ALA A 290 12.18 -12.43 9.41
CA ALA A 290 13.43 -12.88 8.83
C ALA A 290 14.46 -11.73 8.86
N GLY A 291 15.20 -11.66 9.96
CA GLY A 291 16.23 -10.65 10.17
C GLY A 291 16.17 -10.01 11.56
N PRO A 292 17.07 -9.06 11.84
CA PRO A 292 17.11 -8.39 13.12
C PRO A 292 15.85 -7.53 13.35
N VAL A 293 15.35 -7.54 14.58
CA VAL A 293 14.25 -6.67 15.03
C VAL A 293 14.78 -5.68 16.05
N ASN A 294 14.56 -4.39 15.80
CA ASN A 294 14.88 -3.33 16.76
C ASN A 294 13.64 -2.97 17.57
N LEU A 295 13.51 -3.56 18.76
CA LEU A 295 12.41 -3.28 19.68
C LEU A 295 12.72 -2.06 20.54
N ASN A 296 11.70 -1.22 20.79
CA ASN A 296 11.80 -0.05 21.68
C ASN A 296 12.88 0.99 21.28
N LYS A 297 13.13 1.15 19.98
CA LYS A 297 14.15 2.07 19.48
C LYS A 297 13.85 3.51 19.89
N GLY A 298 14.79 4.13 20.60
CA GLY A 298 14.71 5.55 20.97
C GLY A 298 13.76 5.86 22.13
N THR A 299 13.31 4.84 22.87
CA THR A 299 12.45 5.00 24.05
C THR A 299 12.94 4.07 25.17
N ALA A 300 13.00 4.56 26.41
CA ALA A 300 13.29 3.73 27.57
C ALA A 300 12.00 3.10 28.10
N GLY A 301 12.06 1.84 28.56
CA GLY A 301 10.90 1.13 29.11
C GLY A 301 10.77 -0.30 28.59
N VAL A 302 9.57 -0.86 28.80
CA VAL A 302 9.24 -2.25 28.42
C VAL A 302 9.27 -2.42 26.91
N ALA A 303 10.16 -3.26 26.41
CA ALA A 303 10.32 -3.56 25.00
C ALA A 303 9.39 -4.70 24.52
N LEU A 304 9.09 -5.66 25.39
CA LEU A 304 8.16 -6.77 25.11
C LEU A 304 7.37 -7.15 26.35
N ARG A 305 6.05 -7.34 26.19
CA ARG A 305 5.18 -7.94 27.20
C ARG A 305 4.68 -9.31 26.76
N VAL A 306 4.56 -10.24 27.70
CA VAL A 306 3.95 -11.56 27.50
C VAL A 306 2.85 -11.72 28.55
N ASN A 307 1.61 -11.85 28.08
CA ASN A 307 0.42 -11.93 28.94
C ASN A 307 0.32 -10.78 29.97
N GLY A 308 0.62 -9.55 29.53
CA GLY A 308 0.63 -8.35 30.38
C GLY A 308 1.87 -8.17 31.25
N ALA A 309 2.65 -9.23 31.49
CA ALA A 309 3.90 -9.19 32.22
C ALA A 309 5.07 -8.74 31.34
N GLU A 310 6.07 -8.14 31.95
CA GLU A 310 7.28 -7.70 31.27
C GLU A 310 8.21 -8.86 30.96
N ALA A 311 8.58 -9.01 29.68
CA ALA A 311 9.51 -10.03 29.22
C ALA A 311 10.89 -9.45 28.91
N LEU A 312 10.96 -8.28 28.27
CA LEU A 312 12.21 -7.59 27.93
C LEU A 312 12.09 -6.10 28.27
N TRP A 313 13.09 -5.54 28.96
CA TRP A 313 13.26 -4.09 29.20
C TRP A 313 14.52 -3.58 28.50
N TYR A 314 14.45 -2.38 27.94
CA TYR A 314 15.58 -1.50 27.66
C TYR A 314 15.64 -0.22 28.53
N ASN A 315 16.73 0.01 29.27
CA ASN A 315 16.85 1.18 30.17
C ASN A 315 17.44 2.44 29.50
N GLY A 316 17.68 2.41 28.19
CA GLY A 316 18.37 3.48 27.46
C GLY A 316 19.83 3.17 27.12
N THR A 317 20.47 2.22 27.81
CA THR A 317 21.87 1.79 27.57
C THR A 317 22.02 0.27 27.50
N HIS A 318 21.31 -0.48 28.35
CA HIS A 318 21.39 -1.92 28.49
C HIS A 318 20.00 -2.56 28.31
N PHE A 319 19.97 -3.81 27.86
CA PHE A 319 18.76 -4.66 27.89
C PHE A 319 18.79 -5.58 29.11
N SER A 320 17.62 -5.89 29.65
CA SER A 320 17.45 -6.96 30.64
C SER A 320 16.24 -7.81 30.29
N TRP A 321 16.28 -9.07 30.72
CA TRP A 321 15.09 -9.93 30.75
C TRP A 321 14.37 -9.64 32.06
N GLY A 322 13.13 -9.17 31.95
CA GLY A 322 12.38 -8.57 33.06
C GLY A 322 13.02 -7.28 33.59
N TYR A 323 12.25 -6.24 33.84
CA TYR A 323 12.62 -5.32 34.92
C TYR A 323 11.28 -4.84 35.57
N GLY A 324 11.14 -4.92 36.89
CA GLY A 324 9.83 -4.79 37.56
C GLY A 324 8.95 -6.06 37.67
N GLY A 325 9.43 -7.23 37.23
CA GLY A 325 8.93 -8.54 37.70
C GLY A 325 9.67 -8.98 38.98
N THR A 326 9.05 -9.79 39.85
CA THR A 326 9.64 -10.17 41.15
C THR A 326 10.92 -11.00 41.02
N ALA A 327 11.07 -11.79 39.94
CA ALA A 327 12.25 -12.61 39.66
C ALA A 327 12.36 -12.97 38.18
N ASN A 328 13.58 -13.28 37.72
CA ASN A 328 13.82 -13.98 36.46
C ASN A 328 13.86 -15.49 36.73
N TYR A 329 13.01 -16.25 36.05
CA TYR A 329 12.97 -17.71 36.16
C TYR A 329 13.48 -18.36 34.87
N PHE A 330 14.59 -19.08 34.97
CA PHE A 330 15.14 -19.91 33.91
C PHE A 330 14.81 -21.37 34.20
N ALA A 331 13.88 -21.94 33.45
CA ALA A 331 13.56 -23.36 33.54
C ALA A 331 14.77 -24.21 33.10
N ASP A 332 15.46 -23.76 32.06
CA ASP A 332 16.64 -24.40 31.49
C ASP A 332 17.94 -23.86 32.09
N ASN A 333 19.06 -24.49 31.72
CA ASN A 333 20.39 -24.09 32.16
C ASN A 333 20.82 -22.76 31.51
N VAL A 334 21.40 -21.85 32.30
CA VAL A 334 21.96 -20.57 31.85
C VAL A 334 23.46 -20.71 31.64
N GLY A 335 23.91 -20.59 30.39
CA GLY A 335 25.33 -20.53 30.03
C GLY A 335 25.82 -19.09 29.90
N ILE A 336 26.91 -18.75 30.57
CA ILE A 336 27.63 -17.48 30.40
C ILE A 336 29.01 -17.81 29.84
N GLY A 337 29.30 -17.38 28.61
CA GLY A 337 30.52 -17.74 27.89
C GLY A 337 30.53 -19.17 27.31
N THR A 338 29.40 -19.88 27.37
CA THR A 338 29.24 -21.25 26.83
C THR A 338 27.87 -21.43 26.18
N THR A 339 27.80 -22.31 25.17
CA THR A 339 26.54 -22.67 24.48
C THR A 339 25.98 -24.02 24.93
N THR A 340 26.72 -24.77 25.77
CA THR A 340 26.33 -26.10 26.25
C THR A 340 26.48 -26.19 27.77
N PRO A 341 25.65 -25.46 28.54
CA PRO A 341 25.80 -25.42 29.99
C PRO A 341 25.49 -26.77 30.65
N ALA A 342 26.42 -27.29 31.45
CA ALA A 342 26.32 -28.59 32.12
C ALA A 342 25.51 -28.56 33.43
N ALA A 343 25.24 -27.35 33.96
CA ALA A 343 24.48 -27.12 35.18
C ALA A 343 23.53 -25.93 35.02
N LYS A 344 22.65 -25.69 36.01
CA LYS A 344 21.65 -24.61 35.96
C LYS A 344 22.25 -23.23 35.75
N LEU A 345 23.44 -22.99 36.29
CA LEU A 345 24.28 -21.85 35.95
C LEU A 345 25.68 -22.40 35.65
N ASP A 346 26.15 -22.22 34.43
CA ASP A 346 27.48 -22.64 33.98
C ASP A 346 28.20 -21.43 33.38
N VAL A 347 29.30 -21.03 34.00
CA VAL A 347 30.04 -19.80 33.68
C VAL A 347 31.46 -20.19 33.30
N VAL A 348 31.83 -19.94 32.04
CA VAL A 348 33.23 -20.02 31.60
C VAL A 348 33.84 -18.63 31.78
N GLY A 349 34.51 -18.44 32.91
CA GLY A 349 35.14 -17.17 33.30
C GLY A 349 34.90 -16.83 34.77
N ARG A 350 35.33 -15.62 35.17
CA ARG A 350 35.20 -15.13 36.55
C ARG A 350 33.76 -14.87 36.94
N ILE A 351 33.36 -15.30 38.14
CA ILE A 351 32.10 -14.90 38.77
C ILE A 351 32.40 -13.85 39.84
N ARG A 352 31.72 -12.70 39.78
CA ARG A 352 31.82 -11.63 40.77
C ARG A 352 30.44 -11.35 41.36
N VAL A 353 30.33 -11.41 42.68
CA VAL A 353 29.15 -11.01 43.44
C VAL A 353 29.52 -9.72 44.17
N SER A 354 28.77 -8.65 43.93
CA SER A 354 29.00 -7.33 44.52
C SER A 354 27.83 -6.86 45.36
N ASN A 355 28.08 -5.93 46.28
CA ASN A 355 27.02 -5.18 46.96
C ASN A 355 26.39 -4.13 46.01
N SER A 356 25.36 -3.42 46.48
CA SER A 356 24.70 -2.37 45.69
C SER A 356 25.58 -1.15 45.36
N ALA A 357 26.71 -0.98 46.06
CA ALA A 357 27.71 0.06 45.77
C ALA A 357 28.74 -0.37 44.70
N GLY A 358 28.78 -1.67 44.35
CA GLY A 358 29.70 -2.25 43.36
C GLY A 358 30.93 -2.94 43.97
N ASP A 359 31.10 -2.89 45.29
CA ASP A 359 32.24 -3.54 45.96
C ASP A 359 32.10 -5.06 45.87
N PRO A 360 33.17 -5.80 45.51
CA PRO A 360 33.09 -7.25 45.41
C PRO A 360 33.03 -7.89 46.79
N LEU A 361 32.06 -8.77 46.99
CA LEU A 361 31.86 -9.58 48.19
C LEU A 361 32.47 -10.98 48.01
N VAL A 362 32.26 -11.58 46.84
CA VAL A 362 32.79 -12.90 46.47
C VAL A 362 33.29 -12.84 45.03
N GLU A 363 34.52 -13.26 44.81
CA GLU A 363 35.01 -13.57 43.47
C GLU A 363 35.42 -15.04 43.38
N ILE A 364 34.93 -15.72 42.34
CA ILE A 364 35.37 -17.06 41.95
C ILE A 364 36.20 -16.86 40.68
N GLY A 365 37.51 -17.08 40.82
CA GLY A 365 38.52 -16.85 39.81
C GLY A 365 39.20 -18.14 39.35
N GLU A 366 40.37 -17.98 38.75
CA GLU A 366 41.16 -19.09 38.18
C GLU A 366 42.20 -19.65 39.18
N GLY A 367 42.33 -19.04 40.35
CA GLY A 367 43.21 -19.50 41.41
C GLY A 367 42.79 -20.82 42.04
N LEU A 368 43.60 -21.32 42.96
CA LEU A 368 43.49 -22.68 43.50
C LEU A 368 43.40 -22.73 45.04
N ASP A 369 43.36 -21.56 45.65
CA ASP A 369 43.29 -21.25 47.06
C ASP A 369 41.94 -20.61 47.42
N TYR A 370 41.64 -20.67 48.72
CA TYR A 370 40.61 -19.90 49.37
C TYR A 370 41.30 -18.80 50.18
N ALA A 371 41.05 -17.55 49.81
CA ALA A 371 41.65 -16.38 50.44
C ALA A 371 40.60 -15.43 50.99
N GLU A 372 40.96 -14.75 52.06
CA GLU A 372 40.19 -13.65 52.66
C GLU A 372 41.08 -12.41 52.74
N GLY A 373 40.47 -11.24 52.58
CA GLY A 373 41.17 -9.96 52.71
C GLY A 373 41.45 -9.60 54.17
N PHE A 374 42.66 -9.16 54.48
CA PHE A 374 43.07 -8.67 55.80
C PHE A 374 43.85 -7.36 55.70
N ASP A 375 43.62 -6.49 56.67
CA ASP A 375 44.50 -5.35 56.92
C ASP A 375 45.79 -5.85 57.61
N VAL A 376 46.92 -5.23 57.27
CA VAL A 376 48.21 -5.55 57.91
C VAL A 376 48.72 -4.39 58.76
N SER A 377 49.54 -4.71 59.75
CA SER A 377 50.14 -3.71 60.65
C SER A 377 51.47 -3.15 60.11
N GLU A 378 52.04 -3.77 59.09
CA GLU A 378 53.28 -3.35 58.45
C GLU A 378 53.13 -2.01 57.72
N SER A 379 54.16 -1.18 57.83
CA SER A 379 54.28 0.07 57.07
C SER A 379 54.99 -0.10 55.72
N THR A 380 55.50 -1.29 55.44
CA THR A 380 56.22 -1.64 54.21
C THR A 380 55.43 -2.67 53.43
N GLU A 381 55.49 -2.57 52.10
CA GLU A 381 54.87 -3.52 51.18
C GLU A 381 55.34 -4.96 51.47
N ILE A 382 54.39 -5.89 51.51
CA ILE A 382 54.63 -7.31 51.74
C ILE A 382 54.50 -8.03 50.40
N ASP A 383 55.59 -8.64 49.95
CA ASP A 383 55.56 -9.40 48.70
C ASP A 383 54.62 -10.62 48.79
N GLU A 384 54.07 -11.00 47.64
CA GLU A 384 53.29 -12.22 47.47
C GLU A 384 54.07 -13.48 47.87
N GLY A 385 53.36 -14.48 48.39
CA GLY A 385 53.91 -15.71 48.93
C GLY A 385 54.52 -15.57 50.34
N SER A 386 54.49 -14.37 50.94
CA SER A 386 54.95 -14.17 52.31
C SER A 386 54.00 -14.78 53.34
N VAL A 387 54.56 -15.37 54.39
CA VAL A 387 53.80 -15.94 55.51
C VAL A 387 53.45 -14.86 56.54
N LEU A 388 52.17 -14.81 56.91
CA LEU A 388 51.64 -13.87 57.90
C LEU A 388 51.23 -14.59 59.19
N ILE A 389 51.24 -13.84 60.27
CA ILE A 389 50.79 -14.24 61.61
C ILE A 389 49.72 -13.26 62.10
N ILE A 390 48.87 -13.68 63.03
CA ILE A 390 47.95 -12.81 63.76
C ILE A 390 48.76 -11.80 64.56
N ASP A 391 48.45 -10.51 64.40
CA ASP A 391 49.02 -9.44 65.21
C ASP A 391 48.28 -9.38 66.57
N ALA A 392 49.00 -9.74 67.64
CA ALA A 392 48.43 -9.74 68.99
C ALA A 392 48.20 -8.31 69.52
N ASP A 393 48.90 -7.31 68.98
CA ASP A 393 48.84 -5.92 69.44
C ASP A 393 47.77 -5.12 68.69
N ASN A 394 47.35 -5.58 67.51
CA ASN A 394 46.34 -4.93 66.67
C ASN A 394 45.24 -5.92 66.27
N PRO A 395 44.19 -6.11 67.12
CA PRO A 395 43.13 -7.08 66.86
C PRO A 395 42.48 -6.91 65.48
N GLY A 396 42.35 -8.01 64.74
CA GLY A 396 41.78 -8.04 63.38
C GLY A 396 42.80 -7.82 62.25
N LYS A 397 44.05 -7.45 62.58
CA LYS A 397 45.14 -7.30 61.62
C LYS A 397 46.11 -8.48 61.63
N LEU A 398 46.88 -8.58 60.56
CA LEU A 398 47.98 -9.53 60.44
C LEU A 398 49.34 -8.81 60.43
N ALA A 399 50.39 -9.57 60.73
CA ALA A 399 51.78 -9.14 60.71
C ALA A 399 52.67 -10.15 59.97
N LEU A 400 53.82 -9.70 59.47
CA LEU A 400 54.81 -10.54 58.80
C LEU A 400 55.45 -11.51 59.80
N SER A 401 55.48 -12.81 59.46
CA SER A 401 56.11 -13.82 60.32
C SER A 401 57.61 -13.57 60.46
N LYS A 402 58.17 -13.58 61.68
CA LYS A 402 59.62 -13.36 61.92
C LYS A 402 60.24 -14.40 62.86
N THR A 403 59.43 -15.32 63.37
CA THR A 403 59.82 -16.27 64.41
C THR A 403 59.53 -17.70 63.93
N SER A 404 60.47 -18.61 64.18
CA SER A 404 60.26 -20.03 63.89
C SER A 404 59.21 -20.66 64.81
N TYR A 405 58.32 -21.49 64.25
CA TYR A 405 57.24 -22.16 64.99
C TYR A 405 56.32 -21.19 65.73
N ASP A 406 55.89 -20.11 65.07
CA ASP A 406 54.93 -19.18 65.64
C ASP A 406 53.51 -19.75 65.53
N THR A 407 52.86 -19.94 66.68
CA THR A 407 51.51 -20.50 66.74
C THR A 407 50.42 -19.52 66.30
N LYS A 408 50.79 -18.27 65.99
CA LYS A 408 49.89 -17.27 65.43
C LYS A 408 49.84 -17.30 63.90
N VAL A 409 50.47 -18.29 63.25
CA VAL A 409 50.43 -18.41 61.79
C VAL A 409 49.01 -18.32 61.25
N ALA A 410 48.80 -17.40 60.32
CA ALA A 410 47.48 -17.02 59.82
C ALA A 410 47.26 -17.40 58.36
N GLY A 411 48.31 -17.49 57.56
CA GLY A 411 48.21 -17.82 56.14
C GLY A 411 49.34 -17.24 55.31
N ILE A 412 49.13 -17.21 54.00
CA ILE A 412 50.13 -16.79 53.01
C ILE A 412 49.53 -15.73 52.11
N VAL A 413 50.25 -14.66 51.82
CA VAL A 413 49.82 -13.63 50.85
C VAL A 413 49.66 -14.28 49.47
N ALA A 414 48.47 -14.20 48.87
CA ALA A 414 48.16 -14.77 47.57
C ALA A 414 48.73 -13.92 46.41
N GLY A 415 48.75 -14.45 45.18
CA GLY A 415 49.16 -13.72 43.96
C GLY A 415 50.48 -14.18 43.33
N ALA A 416 51.34 -14.85 44.11
CA ALA A 416 52.66 -15.26 43.66
C ALA A 416 52.62 -16.14 42.38
N GLU A 417 53.63 -15.97 41.53
CA GLU A 417 53.70 -16.56 40.17
C GLU A 417 52.54 -16.13 39.24
N GLY A 418 51.85 -15.03 39.55
CA GLY A 418 50.71 -14.52 38.78
C GLY A 418 49.42 -15.32 38.97
N LEU A 419 49.40 -16.25 39.94
CA LEU A 419 48.20 -16.99 40.31
C LEU A 419 47.45 -16.23 41.39
N GLY A 420 46.39 -15.54 40.97
CA GLY A 420 45.43 -14.92 41.90
C GLY A 420 44.62 -15.97 42.68
N SER A 421 43.66 -15.53 43.50
CA SER A 421 42.89 -16.43 44.35
C SER A 421 41.78 -17.20 43.64
N GLY A 422 41.52 -18.44 44.06
CA GLY A 422 40.45 -19.27 43.51
C GLY A 422 39.07 -18.85 43.97
N VAL A 423 38.90 -18.75 45.28
CA VAL A 423 37.75 -18.11 45.92
C VAL A 423 38.28 -17.01 46.83
N ARG A 424 37.74 -15.80 46.67
CA ARG A 424 38.15 -14.63 47.44
C ARG A 424 36.95 -13.98 48.12
N LEU A 425 37.04 -13.79 49.44
CA LEU A 425 36.08 -13.01 50.23
C LEU A 425 36.62 -11.62 50.55
N GLY A 426 35.76 -10.60 50.53
CA GLY A 426 36.15 -9.22 50.89
C GLY A 426 37.11 -8.57 49.89
N ALA A 427 37.01 -8.95 48.62
CA ALA A 427 37.96 -8.51 47.60
C ALA A 427 38.06 -6.99 47.48
N GLY A 428 39.29 -6.46 47.42
CA GLY A 428 39.57 -5.03 47.24
C GLY A 428 39.14 -4.13 48.41
N GLN A 429 38.73 -4.71 49.55
CA GLN A 429 38.33 -3.97 50.75
C GLN A 429 39.45 -3.87 51.80
N PHE A 430 40.52 -4.66 51.64
CA PHE A 430 41.60 -4.82 52.60
C PHE A 430 42.97 -4.72 51.93
N ASP A 431 44.02 -4.59 52.74
CA ASP A 431 45.39 -4.42 52.25
C ASP A 431 45.90 -5.61 51.41
N TYR A 432 45.67 -6.85 51.87
CA TYR A 432 46.18 -8.07 51.22
C TYR A 432 45.18 -9.22 51.24
N ASP A 433 45.23 -10.06 50.22
CA ASP A 433 44.54 -11.35 50.20
C ASP A 433 45.43 -12.43 50.81
N VAL A 434 44.89 -13.16 51.77
CA VAL A 434 45.63 -14.17 52.51
C VAL A 434 44.98 -15.52 52.33
N ALA A 435 45.70 -16.43 51.69
CA ALA A 435 45.31 -17.82 51.51
C ALA A 435 45.25 -18.53 52.86
N LEU A 436 44.04 -18.97 53.22
CA LEU A 436 43.76 -19.72 54.45
C LEU A 436 43.69 -21.22 54.20
N ALA A 437 43.42 -21.61 52.96
CA ALA A 437 43.38 -23.00 52.53
C ALA A 437 43.64 -23.14 51.03
N GLY A 438 44.06 -24.33 50.59
CA GLY A 438 44.23 -24.65 49.17
C GLY A 438 45.68 -24.49 48.71
N ARG A 439 45.89 -24.26 47.40
CA ARG A 439 47.22 -24.28 46.78
C ARG A 439 47.71 -22.87 46.50
N VAL A 440 48.82 -22.49 47.11
CA VAL A 440 49.42 -21.16 46.98
C VAL A 440 50.95 -21.28 46.98
N TYR A 441 51.62 -20.39 46.24
CA TYR A 441 53.08 -20.30 46.26
C TYR A 441 53.53 -19.61 47.56
N CYS A 442 54.44 -20.26 48.28
CA CYS A 442 54.97 -19.81 49.56
C CYS A 442 56.46 -19.55 49.45
N LYS A 443 56.93 -18.44 50.02
CA LYS A 443 58.36 -18.22 50.25
C LYS A 443 58.85 -19.19 51.32
N VAL A 444 59.84 -20.00 50.99
CA VAL A 444 60.40 -21.02 51.88
C VAL A 444 61.89 -20.82 52.04
N ASP A 445 62.34 -20.94 53.28
CA ASP A 445 63.74 -20.94 53.68
C ASP A 445 64.18 -22.38 53.96
N ALA A 446 64.88 -22.97 52.98
CA ALA A 446 65.48 -24.29 53.07
C ALA A 446 66.99 -24.24 53.41
N THR A 447 67.49 -23.12 53.96
CA THR A 447 68.93 -22.99 54.25
C THR A 447 69.45 -24.03 55.24
N GLN A 448 68.63 -24.40 56.22
CA GLN A 448 69.00 -25.39 57.24
C GLN A 448 68.65 -26.83 56.83
N GLU A 449 67.44 -27.02 56.30
CA GLU A 449 66.92 -28.31 55.84
C GLU A 449 66.25 -28.17 54.49
N GLY A 450 66.52 -29.12 53.58
CA GLY A 450 65.80 -29.22 52.31
C GLY A 450 64.35 -29.62 52.54
N VAL A 451 63.47 -29.14 51.67
CA VAL A 451 62.03 -29.43 51.68
C VAL A 451 61.73 -30.42 50.57
N GLN A 452 60.92 -31.43 50.89
CA GLN A 452 60.40 -32.41 49.94
C GLN A 452 58.87 -32.38 49.94
N PRO A 453 58.22 -32.73 48.82
CA PRO A 453 56.76 -32.86 48.78
C PRO A 453 56.23 -33.75 49.91
N GLY A 454 55.23 -33.26 50.63
CA GLY A 454 54.63 -33.91 51.81
C GLY A 454 55.21 -33.49 53.16
N ASP A 455 56.37 -32.81 53.19
CA ASP A 455 56.92 -32.24 54.41
C ASP A 455 55.98 -31.17 54.99
N LEU A 456 55.78 -31.21 56.31
CA LEU A 456 55.07 -30.15 57.03
C LEU A 456 55.91 -28.88 57.04
N LEU A 457 55.24 -27.74 56.85
CA LEU A 457 55.85 -26.42 56.87
C LEU A 457 55.32 -25.59 58.04
N THR A 458 56.19 -24.78 58.62
CA THR A 458 55.93 -23.85 59.72
C THR A 458 56.59 -22.50 59.42
N THR A 459 56.28 -21.43 60.15
CA THR A 459 56.99 -20.15 60.03
C THR A 459 58.50 -20.30 60.27
N SER A 460 59.31 -19.48 59.58
CA SER A 460 60.77 -19.40 59.71
C SER A 460 61.21 -18.19 60.55
N ALA A 461 62.48 -18.18 60.96
CA ALA A 461 63.14 -16.98 61.48
C ALA A 461 63.45 -15.97 60.35
N THR A 462 63.48 -16.40 59.08
CA THR A 462 63.54 -15.48 57.94
C THR A 462 62.17 -14.85 57.75
N ALA A 463 62.11 -13.52 57.75
CA ALA A 463 60.87 -12.77 57.67
C ALA A 463 60.01 -13.17 56.46
N GLY A 464 58.73 -13.45 56.69
CA GLY A 464 57.76 -13.88 55.68
C GLY A 464 58.03 -15.24 55.04
N HIS A 465 59.00 -16.04 55.52
CA HIS A 465 59.28 -17.35 54.94
C HIS A 465 58.73 -18.47 55.83
N ALA A 466 58.29 -19.56 55.22
CA ALA A 466 58.13 -20.85 55.90
C ALA A 466 59.44 -21.64 55.92
N MET A 467 59.49 -22.70 56.70
CA MET A 467 60.58 -23.68 56.75
C MET A 467 60.00 -25.08 57.04
N LYS A 468 60.79 -26.13 56.81
CA LYS A 468 60.42 -27.49 57.22
C LYS A 468 60.18 -27.55 58.73
N ALA A 469 59.05 -28.13 59.13
CA ALA A 469 58.71 -28.43 60.52
C ALA A 469 59.41 -29.73 60.95
N ALA A 470 60.72 -29.64 61.22
CA ALA A 470 61.53 -30.77 61.68
C ALA A 470 61.32 -31.11 63.17
N ASP A 471 60.90 -30.13 63.99
CA ASP A 471 60.60 -30.30 65.41
C ASP A 471 59.09 -30.45 65.62
N TYR A 472 58.64 -31.71 65.65
CA TYR A 472 57.24 -32.05 65.86
C TYR A 472 56.68 -31.64 67.22
N THR A 473 57.53 -31.36 68.22
CA THR A 473 57.05 -30.92 69.55
C THR A 473 56.64 -29.45 69.56
N ARG A 474 57.26 -28.63 68.70
CA ARG A 474 56.93 -27.21 68.51
C ARG A 474 55.94 -26.98 67.38
N ALA A 475 55.70 -27.99 66.54
CA ALA A 475 54.80 -27.91 65.40
C ALA A 475 53.34 -27.69 65.79
N GLN A 476 52.91 -28.13 66.98
CA GLN A 476 51.51 -28.04 67.40
C GLN A 476 51.04 -26.57 67.45
N GLY A 477 50.05 -26.24 66.60
CA GLY A 477 49.52 -24.89 66.45
C GLY A 477 50.34 -23.95 65.56
N ALA A 478 51.50 -24.39 65.04
CA ALA A 478 52.37 -23.59 64.17
C ALA A 478 52.49 -24.14 62.73
N ILE A 479 51.79 -25.23 62.42
CA ILE A 479 51.77 -25.80 61.07
C ILE A 479 50.99 -24.87 60.13
N LEU A 480 51.67 -24.46 59.05
CA LEU A 480 51.10 -23.69 57.95
C LEU A 480 50.45 -24.61 56.90
N GLY A 481 51.06 -25.75 56.63
CA GLY A 481 50.62 -26.66 55.59
C GLY A 481 51.68 -27.70 55.20
N LYS A 482 51.57 -28.20 53.97
CA LYS A 482 52.51 -29.18 53.41
C LYS A 482 53.11 -28.72 52.09
N ALA A 483 54.39 -28.97 51.90
CA ALA A 483 55.06 -28.73 50.64
C ALA A 483 54.47 -29.61 49.52
N MET A 484 54.25 -29.04 48.34
CA MET A 484 53.89 -29.77 47.12
C MET A 484 55.04 -29.84 46.11
N GLU A 485 56.02 -28.95 46.26
CA GLU A 485 57.26 -28.91 45.49
C GLU A 485 58.48 -29.04 46.43
N SER A 486 59.62 -29.44 45.89
CA SER A 486 60.87 -29.53 46.63
C SER A 486 61.65 -28.21 46.59
N LEU A 487 62.40 -27.92 47.66
CA LEU A 487 63.42 -26.86 47.66
C LEU A 487 64.71 -27.44 48.24
N GLU A 488 65.82 -27.33 47.50
CA GLU A 488 67.08 -27.93 47.92
C GLU A 488 67.65 -27.25 49.17
N LYS A 489 68.36 -28.04 49.98
CA LYS A 489 69.04 -27.51 51.16
C LYS A 489 70.03 -26.42 50.76
N GLY A 490 70.00 -25.30 51.46
CA GLY A 490 70.86 -24.13 51.21
C GLY A 490 70.19 -23.03 50.39
N GLN A 491 68.97 -23.23 49.91
CA GLN A 491 68.25 -22.28 49.06
C GLN A 491 67.12 -21.57 49.80
N LYS A 492 66.73 -20.41 49.26
CA LYS A 492 65.46 -19.73 49.54
C LYS A 492 64.74 -19.54 48.22
N GLY A 493 63.43 -19.74 48.19
CA GLY A 493 62.66 -19.62 46.96
C GLY A 493 61.17 -19.72 47.22
N GLN A 494 60.36 -19.52 46.19
CA GLN A 494 58.94 -19.80 46.25
C GLN A 494 58.69 -21.24 45.80
N ILE A 495 57.88 -21.98 46.56
CA ILE A 495 57.43 -23.32 46.20
C ILE A 495 55.92 -23.44 46.40
N LEU A 496 55.28 -24.31 45.64
CA LEU A 496 53.86 -24.59 45.82
C LEU A 496 53.60 -25.32 47.14
N VAL A 497 52.64 -24.82 47.92
CA VAL A 497 52.25 -25.34 49.23
C VAL A 497 50.75 -25.59 49.28
N LEU A 498 50.38 -26.72 49.88
CA LEU A 498 49.00 -26.98 50.29
C LEU A 498 48.81 -26.40 51.69
N VAL A 499 48.15 -25.25 51.79
CA VAL A 499 47.83 -24.59 53.06
C VAL A 499 46.64 -25.30 53.69
N THR A 500 46.84 -25.68 54.95
CA THR A 500 45.82 -26.25 55.82
C THR A 500 46.13 -25.77 57.23
N LEU A 501 45.62 -24.60 57.61
CA LEU A 501 45.79 -24.08 58.97
C LEU A 501 45.05 -25.02 59.93
N GLN A 502 45.75 -25.50 60.97
CA GLN A 502 45.26 -26.51 61.93
C GLN A 502 45.06 -25.93 63.33
#